data_AF-Q126B3-F1
#
_entry.id   AF-Q126B3-F1
#
_cell.length_a   1.000
_cell.length_b   1.000
_cell.length_c   1.000
_cell.angle_alpha   90.00
_cell.angle_beta   90.00
_cell.angle_gamma   90.00
#
_symmetry.space_group_name_H-M   'P 1'
#
loop_
_entity.id
_entity.type
_entity.pdbx_description
1 polymer ?
#
loop_
_entity_poly.entity_id
_entity_poly.type
_entity_poly.pdbx_seq_one_letter_code
_entity_poly.pdbx_strand_id
1 'polypeptide(L)'
;MFYSKLTGGFYSADLHGSRTLVIADAAWVPPLIDGMPDPSAIAPTIEINNPDCKIPPDAVEITDEQHAALLEGQTQGKRIEADANGAPVLITPPAPTLDALKEAAQAAIDAHFEVLYSRTVPNGAIASEYDAAYMAAKAWLVDMTKPAPERVKALAEGYGLTDEQAAQVVVQKWTEANAVAFDHRGAARLRAKAAIRAAATALAVADAEAAGKLAMESVTFSI
;
A
#
# COMPACT_ATOMS: atom_id res chain seq x y z
N MET A 1 15.69 -11.28 -24.92
CA MET A 1 15.18 -11.55 -23.55
C MET A 1 14.44 -12.89 -23.55
N PHE A 2 14.22 -13.55 -22.41
CA PHE A 2 13.48 -14.81 -22.32
C PHE A 2 12.44 -14.77 -21.19
N TYR A 3 11.33 -15.49 -21.34
CA TYR A 3 10.28 -15.63 -20.33
C TYR A 3 9.98 -17.11 -20.08
N SER A 4 9.96 -17.54 -18.81
CA SER A 4 9.63 -18.92 -18.42
C SER A 4 8.22 -19.00 -17.84
N LYS A 5 7.39 -19.87 -18.41
CA LYS A 5 6.03 -20.15 -17.93
C LYS A 5 6.04 -20.81 -16.56
N LEU A 6 7.01 -21.68 -16.28
CA LEU A 6 7.07 -22.42 -15.03
C LEU A 6 7.42 -21.54 -13.83
N THR A 7 8.28 -20.54 -14.05
CA THR A 7 8.74 -19.63 -12.99
C THR A 7 7.97 -18.31 -12.96
N GLY A 8 7.33 -17.93 -14.07
CA GLY A 8 6.75 -16.60 -14.27
C GLY A 8 7.81 -15.50 -14.35
N GLY A 9 9.08 -15.86 -14.57
CA GLY A 9 10.23 -14.94 -14.53
C GLY A 9 10.80 -14.59 -15.90
N PHE A 10 11.51 -13.47 -15.96
CA PHE A 10 12.29 -13.01 -17.11
C PHE A 10 13.79 -13.32 -16.93
N TYR A 11 14.44 -13.70 -18.03
CA TYR A 11 15.84 -14.11 -18.07
C TYR A 11 16.55 -13.46 -19.25
N SER A 12 17.75 -12.90 -19.05
CA SER A 12 18.61 -12.40 -20.13
C SER A 12 19.83 -13.30 -20.35
N ALA A 13 20.28 -13.42 -21.61
CA ALA A 13 21.52 -14.13 -21.93
C ALA A 13 22.75 -13.48 -21.27
N ASP A 14 22.74 -12.16 -21.10
CA ASP A 14 23.84 -11.43 -20.46
C ASP A 14 24.03 -11.80 -18.98
N LEU A 15 22.94 -12.07 -18.27
CA LEU A 15 22.99 -12.42 -16.83
C LEU A 15 22.97 -13.93 -16.58
N HIS A 16 22.34 -14.71 -17.46
CA HIS A 16 22.09 -16.13 -17.25
C HIS A 16 22.90 -17.03 -18.19
N GLY A 17 23.75 -16.45 -19.04
CA GLY A 17 24.50 -17.14 -20.08
C GLY A 17 23.66 -17.40 -21.32
N SER A 18 24.30 -17.32 -22.49
CA SER A 18 23.70 -17.71 -23.78
C SER A 18 23.34 -19.19 -23.79
N ARG A 19 22.25 -19.56 -24.49
CA ARG A 19 21.83 -20.97 -24.63
C ARG A 19 22.82 -21.82 -25.41
N THR A 20 23.52 -21.22 -26.36
CA THR A 20 24.53 -21.88 -27.18
C THR A 20 25.88 -21.19 -27.04
N LEU A 21 26.94 -21.96 -27.27
CA LEU A 21 28.31 -21.50 -27.42
C LEU A 21 28.73 -21.71 -28.87
N VAL A 22 29.43 -20.72 -29.43
CA VAL A 22 30.06 -20.84 -30.75
C VAL A 22 31.51 -21.22 -30.53
N ILE A 23 31.90 -22.44 -30.91
CA ILE A 23 33.27 -22.95 -30.76
C ILE A 23 33.82 -23.42 -32.11
N ALA A 24 35.14 -23.46 -32.27
CA ALA A 24 35.76 -24.10 -33.43
C ALA A 24 35.43 -25.60 -33.44
N ASP A 25 35.12 -26.12 -34.62
CA ASP A 25 34.87 -27.56 -34.79
C ASP A 25 36.15 -28.35 -34.50
N ALA A 26 36.18 -29.02 -33.36
CA ALA A 26 37.32 -29.83 -32.94
C ALA A 26 37.54 -31.08 -33.81
N ALA A 27 36.52 -31.50 -34.56
CA ALA A 27 36.61 -32.61 -35.50
C ALA A 27 37.04 -32.15 -36.91
N TRP A 28 37.16 -30.84 -37.15
CA TRP A 28 37.58 -30.32 -38.44
C TRP A 28 39.06 -30.59 -38.68
N VAL A 29 39.34 -31.12 -39.87
CA VAL A 29 40.70 -31.37 -40.36
C VAL A 29 40.98 -30.38 -41.49
N PRO A 30 42.07 -29.60 -41.43
CA PRO A 30 42.43 -28.67 -42.49
C PRO A 30 42.67 -29.40 -43.82
N PRO A 31 42.26 -28.81 -44.96
CA PRO A 31 42.61 -29.34 -46.27
C PRO A 31 44.12 -29.38 -46.46
N LEU A 32 44.60 -30.29 -47.30
CA LEU A 32 46.04 -30.42 -47.60
C LEU A 32 46.40 -29.63 -48.87
N ILE A 33 47.50 -28.89 -48.82
CA ILE A 33 48.20 -28.28 -49.96
C ILE A 33 49.59 -28.93 -50.05
N ASP A 34 49.91 -29.53 -51.19
CA ASP A 34 51.17 -30.26 -51.43
C ASP A 34 51.49 -31.32 -50.34
N GLY A 35 50.43 -32.00 -49.85
CA GLY A 35 50.55 -33.05 -48.83
C GLY A 35 50.74 -32.53 -47.39
N MET A 36 50.73 -31.22 -47.18
CA MET A 36 50.80 -30.59 -45.86
C MET A 36 49.50 -29.86 -45.52
N PRO A 37 49.07 -29.81 -44.24
CA PRO A 37 47.93 -29.00 -43.82
C PRO A 37 48.08 -27.54 -44.29
N ASP A 38 47.02 -27.01 -44.91
CA ASP A 38 46.97 -25.61 -45.32
C ASP A 38 47.08 -24.72 -44.07
N PRO A 39 48.18 -23.95 -43.91
CA PRO A 39 48.38 -23.10 -42.74
C PRO A 39 47.45 -21.89 -42.73
N SER A 40 46.76 -21.61 -43.84
CA SER A 40 45.78 -20.53 -43.96
C SER A 40 44.33 -20.97 -43.74
N ALA A 41 44.08 -22.27 -43.63
CA ALA A 41 42.74 -22.78 -43.44
C ALA A 41 42.24 -22.52 -42.01
N ILE A 42 41.05 -21.94 -41.91
CA ILE A 42 40.40 -21.60 -40.64
C ILE A 42 39.28 -22.62 -40.38
N ALA A 43 39.29 -23.22 -39.19
CA ALA A 43 38.25 -24.16 -38.80
C ALA A 43 36.87 -23.47 -38.78
N PRO A 44 35.81 -24.12 -39.31
CA PRO A 44 34.46 -23.60 -39.19
C PRO A 44 34.04 -23.59 -37.72
N THR A 45 33.12 -22.68 -37.39
CA THR A 45 32.50 -22.62 -36.07
C THR A 45 31.22 -23.44 -36.02
N ILE A 46 31.01 -24.15 -34.92
CA ILE A 46 29.78 -24.91 -34.62
C ILE A 46 29.08 -24.33 -33.39
N GLU A 47 27.76 -24.42 -33.37
CA GLU A 47 26.94 -24.08 -32.20
C GLU A 47 26.69 -25.32 -31.35
N ILE A 48 27.07 -25.27 -30.08
CA ILE A 48 26.81 -26.33 -29.09
C ILE A 48 25.95 -25.78 -27.95
N ASN A 49 25.20 -26.64 -27.27
CA ASN A 49 24.46 -26.25 -26.07
C ASN A 49 25.44 -25.80 -24.97
N ASN A 50 25.14 -24.68 -24.32
CA ASN A 50 25.90 -24.19 -23.19
C ASN A 50 25.49 -24.92 -21.90
N PRO A 51 26.33 -25.78 -21.29
CA PRO A 51 26.00 -26.48 -20.05
C PRO A 51 25.88 -25.55 -18.84
N ASP A 52 26.49 -24.36 -18.89
CA ASP A 52 26.47 -23.38 -17.81
C ASP A 52 25.27 -22.43 -17.86
N CYS A 53 24.47 -22.49 -18.95
CA CYS A 53 23.26 -21.69 -19.12
C CYS A 53 22.28 -21.89 -17.95
N LYS A 54 21.82 -20.78 -17.37
CA LYS A 54 20.83 -20.74 -16.28
C LYS A 54 19.43 -20.35 -16.74
N ILE A 55 19.24 -20.12 -18.04
CA ILE A 55 17.92 -19.86 -18.62
C ILE A 55 17.13 -21.18 -18.59
N PRO A 56 15.92 -21.20 -18.01
CA PRO A 56 15.09 -22.40 -17.99
C PRO A 56 14.84 -22.97 -19.41
N PRO A 57 14.78 -24.31 -19.57
CA PRO A 57 14.52 -24.92 -20.88
C PRO A 57 13.15 -24.56 -21.47
N ASP A 58 12.15 -24.30 -20.61
CA ASP A 58 10.81 -23.87 -21.03
C ASP A 58 10.74 -22.40 -21.45
N ALA A 59 11.80 -21.63 -21.22
CA ALA A 59 11.76 -20.21 -21.49
C ALA A 59 11.66 -19.95 -23.00
N VAL A 60 10.74 -19.07 -23.39
CA VAL A 60 10.59 -18.63 -24.77
C VAL A 60 11.28 -17.28 -24.95
N GLU A 61 11.89 -17.09 -26.10
CA GLU A 61 12.53 -15.82 -26.42
C GLU A 61 11.47 -14.74 -26.68
N ILE A 62 11.71 -13.55 -26.14
CA ILE A 62 10.90 -12.35 -26.36
C ILE A 62 11.83 -11.17 -26.71
N THR A 63 11.30 -10.22 -27.47
CA THR A 63 12.02 -8.98 -27.76
C THR A 63 12.03 -8.05 -26.56
N ASP A 64 12.95 -7.09 -26.55
CA ASP A 64 13.02 -6.11 -25.47
C ASP A 64 11.80 -5.18 -25.46
N GLU A 65 11.21 -4.92 -26.64
CA GLU A 65 9.94 -4.19 -26.77
C GLU A 65 8.77 -4.96 -26.17
N GLN A 66 8.72 -6.28 -26.38
CA GLN A 66 7.70 -7.14 -25.76
C GLN A 66 7.85 -7.13 -24.23
N HIS A 67 9.07 -7.27 -23.73
CA HIS A 67 9.37 -7.18 -22.30
C HIS A 67 8.94 -5.83 -21.71
N ALA A 68 9.29 -4.72 -22.35
CA ALA A 68 8.88 -3.38 -21.91
C ALA A 68 7.35 -3.20 -21.90
N ALA A 69 6.66 -3.67 -22.95
CA ALA A 69 5.20 -3.62 -23.03
C ALA A 69 4.51 -4.44 -21.93
N LEU A 70 5.10 -5.57 -21.53
CA LEU A 70 4.59 -6.40 -20.43
C LEU A 70 4.71 -5.69 -19.09
N LEU A 71 5.84 -5.04 -18.83
CA LEU A 71 6.04 -4.27 -17.59
C LEU A 71 5.11 -3.04 -17.53
N GLU A 72 4.95 -2.32 -18.64
CA GLU A 72 3.97 -1.24 -18.79
C GLU A 72 2.54 -1.75 -18.55
N GLY A 73 2.21 -2.95 -19.02
CA GLY A 73 0.94 -3.58 -18.73
C GLY A 73 0.70 -3.84 -17.24
N GLN A 74 1.74 -4.24 -16.50
CA GLN A 74 1.64 -4.43 -15.05
C GLN A 74 1.39 -3.13 -14.30
N THR A 75 2.01 -2.02 -14.71
CA THR A 75 1.74 -0.70 -14.08
C THR A 75 0.31 -0.23 -14.32
N GLN A 76 -0.32 -0.71 -15.39
CA GLN A 76 -1.74 -0.49 -15.70
C GLN A 76 -2.69 -1.49 -15.00
N GLY A 77 -2.17 -2.34 -14.10
CA GLY A 77 -2.97 -3.30 -13.32
C GLY A 77 -3.28 -4.62 -14.02
N LYS A 78 -2.68 -4.89 -15.19
CA LYS A 78 -2.78 -6.19 -15.85
C LYS A 78 -1.84 -7.21 -15.20
N ARG A 79 -2.11 -8.49 -15.41
CA ARG A 79 -1.21 -9.58 -14.99
C ARG A 79 -0.54 -10.19 -16.20
N ILE A 80 0.71 -10.60 -16.02
CA ILE A 80 1.44 -11.36 -17.03
C ILE A 80 1.13 -12.83 -16.77
N GLU A 81 0.56 -13.51 -17.74
CA GLU A 81 0.36 -14.96 -17.72
C GLU A 81 0.91 -15.58 -19.00
N ALA A 82 1.28 -16.86 -18.93
CA ALA A 82 1.74 -17.58 -20.11
C ALA A 82 0.55 -18.12 -20.91
N ASP A 83 0.58 -17.94 -22.23
CA ASP A 83 -0.41 -18.52 -23.14
C ASP A 83 -0.22 -20.05 -23.31
N ALA A 84 -0.96 -20.62 -24.27
CA ALA A 84 -0.88 -22.04 -24.60
C ALA A 84 0.51 -22.47 -25.12
N ASN A 85 1.27 -21.55 -25.71
CA ASN A 85 2.60 -21.77 -26.27
C ASN A 85 3.74 -21.42 -25.29
N GLY A 86 3.41 -20.88 -24.10
CA GLY A 86 4.39 -20.43 -23.12
C GLY A 86 4.82 -18.97 -23.27
N ALA A 87 4.27 -18.24 -24.25
CA ALA A 87 4.56 -16.83 -24.44
C ALA A 87 3.83 -15.96 -23.40
N PRO A 88 4.48 -14.92 -22.87
CA PRO A 88 3.85 -14.02 -21.91
C PRO A 88 2.80 -13.15 -22.62
N VAL A 89 1.61 -13.10 -22.04
CA VAL A 89 0.50 -12.26 -22.48
C VAL A 89 -0.05 -11.44 -21.32
N LEU A 90 -0.55 -10.25 -21.61
CA LEU A 90 -1.23 -9.41 -20.62
C LEU A 90 -2.69 -9.81 -20.51
N ILE A 91 -3.10 -10.24 -19.33
CA ILE A 91 -4.50 -10.47 -19.01
C ILE A 91 -5.01 -9.36 -18.09
N THR A 92 -6.25 -8.94 -18.32
CA THR A 92 -6.93 -8.04 -17.37
C THR A 92 -7.50 -8.91 -16.26
N PRO A 93 -7.08 -8.75 -14.99
CA PRO A 93 -7.69 -9.49 -13.90
C PRO A 93 -9.20 -9.23 -13.86
N PRO A 94 -10.01 -10.24 -13.50
CA PRO A 94 -11.44 -10.04 -13.36
C PRO A 94 -11.70 -8.91 -12.37
N ALA A 95 -12.69 -8.07 -12.68
CA ALA A 95 -13.12 -7.02 -11.77
C ALA A 95 -13.51 -7.65 -10.42
N PRO A 96 -13.20 -6.99 -9.28
CA PRO A 96 -13.62 -7.46 -7.97
C PRO A 96 -15.15 -7.66 -7.93
N THR A 97 -15.60 -8.69 -7.24
CA THR A 97 -17.03 -8.92 -7.01
C THR A 97 -17.59 -7.81 -6.13
N LEU A 98 -18.91 -7.59 -6.20
CA LEU A 98 -19.58 -6.63 -5.32
C LEU A 98 -19.32 -6.92 -3.84
N ASP A 99 -19.30 -8.20 -3.44
CA ASP A 99 -19.02 -8.59 -2.06
C ASP A 99 -17.58 -8.27 -1.65
N ALA A 100 -16.60 -8.52 -2.52
CA ALA A 100 -15.21 -8.15 -2.27
C ALA A 100 -15.05 -6.62 -2.11
N LEU A 101 -15.78 -5.82 -2.91
CA LEU A 101 -15.81 -4.36 -2.76
C LEU A 101 -16.42 -3.94 -1.43
N LYS A 102 -17.51 -4.58 -1.00
CA LYS A 102 -18.16 -4.31 0.30
C LYS A 102 -17.26 -4.66 1.49
N GLU A 103 -16.51 -5.75 1.40
CA GLU A 103 -15.55 -6.15 2.42
C GLU A 103 -14.40 -5.16 2.52
N ALA A 104 -13.80 -4.80 1.37
CA ALA A 104 -12.73 -3.80 1.31
C ALA A 104 -13.18 -2.44 1.85
N ALA A 105 -14.36 -1.97 1.47
CA ALA A 105 -14.92 -0.69 1.94
C ALA A 105 -15.22 -0.71 3.45
N GLN A 106 -15.74 -1.83 3.99
CA GLN A 106 -15.94 -1.96 5.44
C GLN A 106 -14.61 -1.93 6.21
N ALA A 107 -13.57 -2.59 5.69
CA ALA A 107 -12.23 -2.53 6.26
C ALA A 107 -11.64 -1.11 6.18
N ALA A 108 -11.87 -0.39 5.08
CA ALA A 108 -11.43 0.99 4.91
C ALA A 108 -12.14 1.95 5.89
N ILE A 109 -13.42 1.75 6.16
CA ILE A 109 -14.16 2.50 7.18
C ILE A 109 -13.61 2.23 8.58
N ASP A 110 -13.30 0.97 8.90
CA ASP A 110 -12.72 0.61 10.19
C ASP A 110 -11.31 1.22 10.34
N ALA A 111 -10.45 1.09 9.34
CA ALA A 111 -9.12 1.70 9.34
C ALA A 111 -9.17 3.23 9.48
N HIS A 112 -10.10 3.89 8.78
CA HIS A 112 -10.26 5.33 8.87
C HIS A 112 -10.74 5.77 10.26
N PHE A 113 -11.68 5.01 10.86
CA PHE A 113 -12.09 5.26 12.24
C PHE A 113 -10.91 5.12 13.21
N GLU A 114 -10.06 4.11 13.09
CA GLU A 114 -8.87 3.93 13.93
C GLU A 114 -7.87 5.09 13.79
N VAL A 115 -7.66 5.60 12.56
CA VAL A 115 -6.84 6.81 12.33
C VAL A 115 -7.42 8.02 13.06
N LEU A 116 -8.74 8.23 13.01
CA LEU A 116 -9.37 9.34 13.74
C LEU A 116 -9.38 9.10 15.25
N TYR A 117 -9.55 7.86 15.67
CA TYR A 117 -9.54 7.46 17.07
C TYR A 117 -8.18 7.74 17.70
N SER A 118 -7.09 7.27 17.08
CA SER A 118 -5.71 7.52 17.52
C SER A 118 -5.33 9.01 17.59
N ARG A 119 -5.90 9.87 16.74
CA ARG A 119 -5.73 11.34 16.80
C ARG A 119 -6.40 11.99 18.02
N THR A 120 -7.41 11.33 18.59
CA THR A 120 -8.33 11.92 19.58
C THR A 120 -8.16 11.33 20.97
N VAL A 121 -7.72 10.09 21.06
CA VAL A 121 -7.19 9.51 22.31
C VAL A 121 -5.91 10.28 22.68
N PRO A 122 -5.61 10.52 23.98
CA PRO A 122 -4.50 11.36 24.41
C PRO A 122 -3.14 10.67 24.19
N ASN A 123 -2.75 10.53 22.94
CA ASN A 123 -1.40 10.20 22.53
C ASN A 123 -1.01 10.80 21.16
N GLY A 124 -1.67 11.87 20.69
CA GLY A 124 -1.31 12.45 19.40
C GLY A 124 -2.08 13.68 18.93
N ALA A 125 -1.93 14.80 19.65
CA ALA A 125 -1.88 16.17 19.12
C ALA A 125 -2.99 16.64 18.16
N ILE A 126 -4.22 16.89 18.65
CA ILE A 126 -5.10 17.93 18.08
C ILE A 126 -5.98 18.61 19.15
N ALA A 127 -5.39 19.46 20.02
CA ALA A 127 -6.03 20.64 20.64
C ALA A 127 -5.02 21.38 21.55
N SER A 128 -4.02 22.04 20.96
CA SER A 128 -2.81 22.50 21.69
C SER A 128 -3.04 23.50 22.85
N GLU A 129 -4.22 24.10 23.01
CA GLU A 129 -4.51 24.99 24.14
C GLU A 129 -5.57 24.47 25.11
N TYR A 130 -6.58 23.74 24.62
CA TYR A 130 -7.63 23.15 25.48
C TYR A 130 -7.14 21.87 26.15
N ASP A 131 -6.28 21.07 25.51
CA ASP A 131 -5.63 19.93 26.15
C ASP A 131 -4.65 20.40 27.23
N ALA A 132 -3.90 21.47 26.98
CA ALA A 132 -3.02 22.07 27.97
C ALA A 132 -3.81 22.60 29.17
N ALA A 133 -4.93 23.28 28.93
CA ALA A 133 -5.83 23.77 29.97
C ALA A 133 -6.49 22.63 30.75
N TYR A 134 -6.94 21.57 30.08
CA TYR A 134 -7.47 20.35 30.70
C TYR A 134 -6.42 19.67 31.58
N MET A 135 -5.22 19.43 31.04
CA MET A 135 -4.13 18.77 31.77
C MET A 135 -3.67 19.61 32.97
N ALA A 136 -3.58 20.93 32.82
CA ALA A 136 -3.24 21.85 33.91
C ALA A 136 -4.34 21.89 34.98
N ALA A 137 -5.62 21.98 34.59
CA ALA A 137 -6.74 21.97 35.52
C ALA A 137 -6.84 20.63 36.27
N LYS A 138 -6.69 19.51 35.57
CA LYS A 138 -6.69 18.16 36.15
C LYS A 138 -5.51 17.95 37.10
N ALA A 139 -4.30 18.37 36.72
CA ALA A 139 -3.13 18.29 37.58
C ALA A 139 -3.27 19.16 38.84
N TRP A 140 -3.85 20.36 38.70
CA TRP A 140 -4.10 21.25 39.82
C TRP A 140 -5.18 20.71 40.77
N LEU A 141 -6.24 20.07 40.27
CA LEU A 141 -7.23 19.38 41.12
C LEU A 141 -6.64 18.23 41.95
N VAL A 142 -5.50 17.67 41.54
CA VAL A 142 -4.75 16.65 42.32
C VAL A 142 -3.88 17.31 43.41
N ASP A 143 -3.42 18.54 43.18
CA ASP A 143 -2.54 19.29 44.09
C ASP A 143 -2.89 20.77 44.09
N MET A 144 -3.95 21.11 44.83
CA MET A 144 -4.50 22.47 44.92
C MET A 144 -3.65 23.40 45.81
N THR A 145 -2.50 22.94 46.31
CA THR A 145 -1.55 23.77 47.07
C THR A 145 -0.79 24.74 46.15
N LYS A 146 -0.79 24.47 44.85
CA LYS A 146 -0.20 25.33 43.81
C LYS A 146 -1.17 26.42 43.36
N PRO A 147 -0.68 27.54 42.80
CA PRO A 147 -1.57 28.54 42.22
C PRO A 147 -2.40 27.95 41.09
N ALA A 148 -3.69 28.30 41.04
CA ALA A 148 -4.58 27.85 39.97
C ALA A 148 -4.07 28.28 38.59
N PRO A 149 -4.26 27.46 37.54
CA PRO A 149 -3.90 27.84 36.17
C PRO A 149 -4.60 29.13 35.73
N GLU A 150 -3.93 29.98 34.93
CA GLU A 150 -4.48 31.27 34.50
C GLU A 150 -5.84 31.17 33.80
N ARG A 151 -6.06 30.12 33.00
CA ARG A 151 -7.34 29.89 32.34
C ARG A 151 -8.46 29.47 33.30
N VAL A 152 -8.10 28.78 34.40
CA VAL A 152 -9.04 28.44 35.47
C VAL A 152 -9.43 29.72 36.22
N LYS A 153 -8.46 30.58 36.56
CA LYS A 153 -8.71 31.87 37.21
C LYS A 153 -9.58 32.79 36.37
N ALA A 154 -9.27 32.94 35.08
CA ALA A 154 -10.05 33.77 34.16
C ALA A 154 -11.50 33.27 34.03
N LEU A 155 -11.70 31.95 34.03
CA LEU A 155 -13.04 31.35 34.03
C LEU A 155 -13.75 31.56 35.38
N ALA A 156 -13.03 31.40 36.50
CA ALA A 156 -13.55 31.64 37.84
C ALA A 156 -14.06 33.08 37.99
N GLU A 157 -13.26 34.06 37.59
CA GLU A 157 -13.60 35.48 37.59
C GLU A 157 -14.79 35.79 36.67
N GLY A 158 -14.75 35.31 35.42
CA GLY A 158 -15.79 35.59 34.43
C GLY A 158 -17.17 35.01 34.76
N TYR A 159 -17.22 33.91 35.50
CA TYR A 159 -18.46 33.21 35.86
C TYR A 159 -18.82 33.29 37.35
N GLY A 160 -18.03 34.00 38.17
CA GLY A 160 -18.26 34.09 39.62
C GLY A 160 -18.13 32.75 40.35
N LEU A 161 -17.25 31.88 39.86
CA LEU A 161 -16.98 30.55 40.43
C LEU A 161 -15.74 30.61 41.34
N THR A 162 -15.57 29.59 42.18
CA THR A 162 -14.25 29.34 42.78
C THR A 162 -13.29 28.76 41.74
N ASP A 163 -11.99 28.89 41.96
CA ASP A 163 -10.97 28.24 41.10
C ASP A 163 -11.20 26.72 41.00
N GLU A 164 -11.65 26.08 42.09
CA GLU A 164 -12.01 24.65 42.11
C GLU A 164 -13.17 24.33 41.17
N GLN A 165 -14.27 25.08 41.28
CA GLN A 165 -15.43 24.92 40.43
C GLN A 165 -15.10 25.19 38.95
N ALA A 166 -14.31 26.23 38.67
CA ALA A 166 -13.85 26.54 37.33
C ALA A 166 -12.96 25.43 36.75
N ALA A 167 -12.05 24.84 37.53
CA ALA A 167 -11.24 23.71 37.09
C ALA A 167 -12.08 22.46 36.81
N GLN A 168 -13.09 22.16 37.64
CA GLN A 168 -14.03 21.07 37.42
C GLN A 168 -14.84 21.27 36.13
N VAL A 169 -15.28 22.50 35.83
CA VAL A 169 -15.98 22.84 34.58
C VAL A 169 -15.07 22.61 33.36
N VAL A 170 -13.79 23.00 33.43
CA VAL A 170 -12.82 22.75 32.34
C VAL A 170 -12.65 21.24 32.10
N VAL A 171 -12.50 20.45 33.17
CA VAL A 171 -12.35 18.99 33.08
C VAL A 171 -13.62 18.33 32.55
N GLN A 172 -14.79 18.74 33.04
CA GLN A 172 -16.09 18.20 32.66
C GLN A 172 -16.40 18.48 31.20
N LYS A 173 -16.31 19.75 30.75
CA LYS A 173 -16.57 20.12 29.35
C LYS A 173 -15.67 19.38 28.37
N TRP A 174 -14.38 19.24 28.69
CA TRP A 174 -13.45 18.48 27.86
C TRP A 174 -13.82 16.99 27.80
N THR A 175 -14.24 16.41 28.93
CA THR A 175 -14.64 14.99 29.01
C THR A 175 -15.93 14.74 28.23
N GLU A 176 -16.93 15.61 28.38
CA GLU A 176 -18.21 15.55 27.65
C GLU A 176 -18.00 15.73 26.15
N ALA A 177 -17.23 16.73 25.73
CA ALA A 177 -16.94 16.97 24.32
C ALA A 177 -16.22 15.79 23.65
N ASN A 178 -15.29 15.15 24.36
CA ASN A 178 -14.61 13.96 23.85
C ASN A 178 -15.54 12.73 23.80
N ALA A 179 -16.30 12.45 24.87
CA ALA A 179 -17.26 11.35 24.88
C ALA A 179 -18.28 11.45 23.73
N VAL A 180 -18.82 12.65 23.53
CA VAL A 180 -19.78 12.97 22.46
C VAL A 180 -19.12 12.80 21.08
N ALA A 181 -17.88 13.24 20.89
CA ALA A 181 -17.16 13.05 19.63
C ALA A 181 -16.90 11.56 19.31
N PHE A 182 -16.55 10.74 20.31
CA PHE A 182 -16.39 9.30 20.14
C PHE A 182 -17.71 8.62 19.76
N ASP A 183 -18.81 8.97 20.42
CA ASP A 183 -20.14 8.42 20.12
C ASP A 183 -20.61 8.83 18.72
N HIS A 184 -20.40 10.09 18.31
CA HIS A 184 -20.80 10.56 16.98
C HIS A 184 -19.98 9.91 15.86
N ARG A 185 -18.66 9.77 16.02
CA ARG A 185 -17.82 9.07 15.03
C ARG A 185 -18.14 7.58 14.99
N GLY A 186 -18.39 6.96 16.14
CA GLY A 186 -18.83 5.57 16.24
C GLY A 186 -20.17 5.36 15.52
N ALA A 187 -21.13 6.26 15.71
CA ALA A 187 -22.41 6.23 15.01
C ALA A 187 -22.26 6.44 13.50
N ALA A 188 -21.40 7.37 13.06
CA ALA A 188 -21.10 7.59 11.64
C ALA A 188 -20.48 6.34 10.99
N ARG A 189 -19.52 5.70 11.66
CA ARG A 189 -18.93 4.42 11.25
C ARG A 189 -20.00 3.34 11.06
N LEU A 190 -20.90 3.16 12.03
CA LEU A 190 -21.95 2.14 11.95
C LEU A 190 -22.93 2.40 10.80
N ARG A 191 -23.33 3.66 10.59
CA ARG A 191 -24.18 4.05 9.44
C ARG A 191 -23.50 3.78 8.11
N ALA A 192 -22.22 4.12 7.98
CA ALA A 192 -21.44 3.85 6.77
C ALA A 192 -21.38 2.35 6.47
N LYS A 193 -21.08 1.51 7.47
CA LYS A 193 -21.07 0.05 7.30
C LYS A 193 -22.44 -0.51 6.92
N ALA A 194 -23.52 0.02 7.48
CA ALA A 194 -24.87 -0.35 7.09
C ALA A 194 -25.18 0.02 5.62
N ALA A 195 -24.80 1.23 5.19
CA ALA A 195 -24.97 1.69 3.82
C ALA A 195 -24.17 0.83 2.83
N ILE A 196 -22.91 0.49 3.14
CA ILE A 196 -22.07 -0.41 2.32
C ILE A 196 -22.72 -1.79 2.17
N ARG A 197 -23.24 -2.37 3.26
CA ARG A 197 -23.93 -3.68 3.18
C ARG A 197 -25.17 -3.61 2.29
N ALA A 198 -25.93 -2.53 2.38
CA ALA A 198 -27.15 -2.30 1.61
C ALA A 198 -26.90 -1.94 0.13
N ALA A 199 -25.68 -1.53 -0.23
CA ALA A 199 -25.35 -1.11 -1.59
C ALA A 199 -25.59 -2.23 -2.62
N ALA A 200 -26.25 -1.89 -3.73
CA ALA A 200 -26.54 -2.83 -4.81
C ALA A 200 -25.53 -2.79 -5.97
N THR A 201 -24.62 -1.79 -5.97
CA THR A 201 -23.66 -1.56 -7.05
C THR A 201 -22.30 -1.13 -6.50
N ALA A 202 -21.26 -1.31 -7.30
CA ALA A 202 -19.90 -0.85 -6.96
C ALA A 202 -19.86 0.67 -6.70
N LEU A 203 -20.59 1.46 -7.49
CA LEU A 203 -20.69 2.91 -7.30
C LEU A 203 -21.32 3.25 -5.95
N ALA A 204 -22.42 2.58 -5.59
CA ALA A 204 -23.08 2.81 -4.30
C ALA A 204 -22.20 2.41 -3.10
N VAL A 205 -21.31 1.41 -3.25
CA VAL A 205 -20.31 1.08 -2.24
C VAL A 205 -19.31 2.23 -2.08
N ALA A 206 -18.77 2.74 -3.19
CA ALA A 206 -17.81 3.84 -3.18
C ALA A 206 -18.40 5.13 -2.59
N ASP A 207 -19.63 5.48 -2.98
CA ASP A 207 -20.35 6.64 -2.44
C ASP A 207 -20.60 6.51 -0.93
N ALA A 208 -21.02 5.33 -0.47
CA ALA A 208 -21.24 5.07 0.95
C ALA A 208 -19.95 5.13 1.77
N GLU A 209 -18.83 4.63 1.23
CA GLU A 209 -17.52 4.73 1.86
C GLU A 209 -17.07 6.20 1.98
N ALA A 210 -17.15 6.96 0.89
CA ALA A 210 -16.76 8.36 0.86
C ALA A 210 -17.61 9.22 1.81
N ALA A 211 -18.93 9.05 1.77
CA ALA A 211 -19.85 9.73 2.67
C ALA A 211 -19.60 9.36 4.14
N GLY A 212 -19.29 8.09 4.41
CA GLY A 212 -18.94 7.60 5.75
C GLY A 212 -17.68 8.26 6.32
N LYS A 213 -16.62 8.36 5.52
CA LYS A 213 -15.37 9.05 5.88
C LYS A 213 -15.63 10.53 6.17
N LEU A 214 -16.31 11.23 5.27
CA LEU A 214 -16.66 12.64 5.45
C LEU A 214 -17.52 12.87 6.71
N ALA A 215 -18.46 11.98 7.01
CA ALA A 215 -19.30 12.06 8.21
C ALA A 215 -18.48 11.87 9.50
N MET A 216 -17.42 11.05 9.49
CA MET A 216 -16.54 10.90 10.64
C MET A 216 -15.59 12.10 10.83
N GLU A 217 -15.10 12.68 9.72
CA GLU A 217 -14.21 13.85 9.74
C GLU A 217 -14.94 15.15 10.12
N SER A 218 -16.21 15.29 9.71
CA SER A 218 -17.04 16.47 10.01
C SER A 218 -17.55 16.54 11.46
N VAL A 219 -17.26 15.54 12.30
CA VAL A 219 -17.50 15.63 13.75
C VAL A 219 -16.51 16.63 14.35
N THR A 220 -16.91 17.90 14.33
CA THR A 220 -16.18 19.03 14.92
C THR A 220 -16.45 19.14 16.41
N PHE A 221 -15.41 19.47 17.17
CA PHE A 221 -15.53 19.91 18.55
C PHE A 221 -16.19 21.30 18.58
N SER A 222 -17.46 21.37 18.96
CA SER A 222 -18.02 22.62 19.48
C SER A 222 -17.78 22.63 20.98
N ILE A 223 -16.80 23.42 21.44
CA ILE A 223 -16.47 23.62 22.86
C ILE A 223 -16.96 25.00 23.29
#